data_AF-A0A6A6XDH9-F1
#
_entry.id   AF-A0A6A6XDH9-F1
#
_cell.length_a   1.000
_cell.length_b   1.000
_cell.length_c   1.000
_cell.angle_alpha   90.00
_cell.angle_beta   90.00
_cell.angle_gamma   90.00
#
_symmetry.space_group_name_H-M   'P 1'
#
loop_
_entity.id
_entity.type
_entity.pdbx_description
1 polymer ?
#
loop_
_entity_poly.entity_id
_entity_poly.type
_entity_poly.pdbx_seq_one_letter_code
_entity_poly.pdbx_strand_id
1 'polypeptide(L)'
;MPSPSAKTASDGVIIKSNSNVKSGGKERADPSMTPNLKVEEAIATIEDEPKQIDAIKGIRGWFGPNENSVFYPIVQEYLAATLSLTETTKRLSEAVDEKISENGVNGVNYLDLFYSILHSAKRIPWTETDGHTKLVELVKRLKTPSAEDVDHFSGIPNWGMATREVLNDSPGAGAGYSVPEVHAWTNVNYFLARIEKERILGSLEPIYGLYALREALEKAHKDDGPNDAHKPGTVIEKYNAYVPAAAVWVLVLRKDLYELEKDMAPTNPNQGNPARGGELWKGKAEFSKERWALWKKRFGEIRKQEELDQETRDIAREAFEAMDQVDKP
;
A
#
# COMPACT_ATOMS: atom_id res chain seq x y z
N MET A 1 65.90 23.79 45.58
CA MET A 1 65.89 22.42 46.17
C MET A 1 64.68 21.70 45.60
N PRO A 2 64.80 20.44 45.13
CA PRO A 2 65.20 20.17 43.75
C PRO A 2 64.15 19.39 42.93
N SER A 3 64.19 19.51 41.59
CA SER A 3 63.86 18.42 40.64
C SER A 3 65.03 17.43 40.61
N PRO A 4 64.85 16.13 40.25
CA PRO A 4 64.92 15.77 38.83
C PRO A 4 64.16 14.49 38.36
N SER A 5 63.69 14.53 37.11
CA SER A 5 63.81 13.53 36.01
C SER A 5 63.89 12.03 36.31
N ALA A 6 63.08 11.22 35.61
CA ALA A 6 63.59 10.08 34.82
C ALA A 6 62.62 9.62 33.71
N LYS A 7 63.11 9.59 32.48
CA LYS A 7 62.61 8.77 31.35
C LYS A 7 62.92 7.29 31.64
N THR A 8 62.11 6.36 31.12
CA THR A 8 62.61 5.13 30.48
C THR A 8 61.54 4.54 29.57
N ALA A 9 61.99 4.17 28.37
CA ALA A 9 61.30 3.30 27.42
C ALA A 9 61.50 1.84 27.83
N SER A 10 60.57 0.96 27.46
CA SER A 10 60.87 -0.45 27.24
C SER A 10 59.98 -1.01 26.15
N ASP A 11 60.65 -1.68 25.22
CA ASP A 11 60.16 -2.29 24.00
C ASP A 11 59.25 -3.51 24.21
N GLY A 12 58.42 -3.78 23.20
CA GLY A 12 58.18 -5.08 22.57
C GLY A 12 57.89 -6.32 23.43
N VAL A 13 56.78 -7.00 23.14
CA VAL A 13 56.76 -8.20 22.27
C VAL A 13 55.35 -8.81 22.24
N ILE A 14 54.96 -9.15 21.01
CA ILE A 14 53.74 -9.82 20.57
C ILE A 14 53.75 -11.30 21.00
N ILE A 15 52.66 -11.81 21.59
CA ILE A 15 52.26 -13.21 21.46
C ILE A 15 50.77 -13.29 21.14
N LYS A 16 50.50 -13.92 19.99
CA LYS A 16 49.19 -14.20 19.41
C LYS A 16 48.38 -15.16 20.28
N SER A 17 47.07 -14.97 20.36
CA SER A 17 46.14 -16.09 20.41
C SER A 17 44.91 -15.79 19.55
N ASN A 18 44.73 -16.63 18.54
CA ASN A 18 43.61 -16.67 17.62
C ASN A 18 42.34 -17.06 18.38
N SER A 19 41.25 -16.31 18.17
CA SER A 19 39.93 -16.93 18.06
C SER A 19 39.22 -16.31 16.86
N ASN A 20 39.24 -17.08 15.78
CA ASN A 20 38.55 -16.83 14.53
C ASN A 20 37.07 -17.16 14.77
N VAL A 21 36.23 -16.15 14.96
CA VAL A 21 34.78 -16.30 14.81
C VAL A 21 34.37 -15.39 13.66
N LYS A 22 34.16 -15.99 12.49
CA LYS A 22 33.55 -15.34 11.33
C LYS A 22 32.10 -15.01 11.70
N SER A 23 31.84 -13.80 12.17
CA SER A 23 30.51 -13.21 12.08
C SER A 23 30.29 -12.80 10.62
N GLY A 24 29.32 -13.43 9.96
CA GLY A 24 28.92 -13.08 8.60
C GLY A 24 28.63 -11.59 8.49
N GLY A 25 29.44 -10.89 7.70
CA GLY A 25 29.24 -9.48 7.41
C GLY A 25 27.98 -9.33 6.56
N LYS A 26 26.97 -8.63 7.09
CA LYS A 26 26.04 -7.88 6.25
C LYS A 26 26.88 -6.86 5.50
N GLU A 27 27.07 -7.08 4.21
CA GLU A 27 27.62 -6.11 3.29
C GLU A 27 26.78 -4.82 3.43
N ARG A 28 27.38 -3.77 3.99
CA ARG A 28 26.70 -2.48 4.11
C ARG A 28 26.67 -1.86 2.72
N ALA A 29 25.48 -1.69 2.17
CA ALA A 29 25.25 -0.98 0.92
C ALA A 29 26.02 0.35 0.88
N ASP A 30 26.60 0.66 -0.28
CA ASP A 30 27.36 1.89 -0.50
C ASP A 30 26.49 3.13 -0.19
N PRO A 31 26.90 4.02 0.74
CA PRO A 31 26.16 5.23 1.07
C PRO A 31 26.02 6.21 -0.11
N SER A 32 26.72 5.99 -1.24
CA SER A 32 26.60 6.79 -2.46
C SER A 32 25.39 6.42 -3.34
N MET A 33 24.74 5.27 -3.13
CA MET A 33 23.65 4.80 -3.99
C MET A 33 22.35 5.56 -3.72
N THR A 34 21.74 6.06 -4.81
CA THR A 34 20.41 6.68 -4.76
C THR A 34 19.34 5.64 -4.37
N PRO A 35 18.20 6.05 -3.80
CA PRO A 35 17.12 5.11 -3.48
C PRO A 35 16.63 4.28 -4.67
N ASN A 36 16.69 4.80 -5.90
CA ASN A 36 16.29 4.04 -7.10
C ASN A 36 17.27 2.90 -7.38
N LEU A 37 18.58 3.15 -7.32
CA LEU A 37 19.60 2.12 -7.51
C LEU A 37 19.49 1.01 -6.46
N LYS A 38 19.15 1.36 -5.21
CA LYS A 38 18.91 0.37 -4.14
C LYS A 38 17.67 -0.49 -4.42
N VAL A 39 16.61 0.11 -4.98
CA VAL A 39 15.42 -0.65 -5.40
C VAL A 39 15.78 -1.60 -6.54
N GLU A 40 16.49 -1.12 -7.56
CA GLU A 40 16.95 -1.97 -8.69
C GLU A 40 17.82 -3.14 -8.22
N GLU A 41 18.75 -2.88 -7.28
CA GLU A 41 19.58 -3.93 -6.67
C GLU A 41 18.74 -4.93 -5.87
N ALA A 42 17.79 -4.46 -5.05
CA ALA A 42 16.90 -5.33 -4.29
C ALA A 42 16.06 -6.24 -5.21
N ILE A 43 15.54 -5.69 -6.32
CA ILE A 43 14.78 -6.45 -7.32
C ILE A 43 15.67 -7.49 -8.01
N ALA A 44 16.90 -7.13 -8.37
CA ALA A 44 17.82 -8.05 -9.04
C ALA A 44 18.32 -9.19 -8.15
N THR A 45 18.31 -9.02 -6.82
CA THR A 45 18.91 -9.96 -5.86
C THR A 45 17.89 -10.80 -5.10
N ILE A 46 16.65 -10.32 -4.95
CA ILE A 46 15.58 -11.01 -4.24
C ILE A 46 14.65 -11.65 -5.27
N GLU A 47 14.52 -12.97 -5.25
CA GLU A 47 13.72 -13.72 -6.24
C GLU A 47 12.20 -13.53 -6.07
N ASP A 48 11.74 -13.45 -4.81
CA ASP A 48 10.33 -13.44 -4.46
C ASP A 48 9.80 -12.00 -4.33
N GLU A 49 8.77 -11.65 -5.11
CA GLU A 49 8.21 -10.29 -5.16
C GLU A 49 7.68 -9.80 -3.79
N PRO A 50 6.97 -10.60 -2.97
CA PRO A 50 6.62 -10.21 -1.60
C PRO A 50 7.83 -9.77 -0.76
N LYS A 51 9.00 -10.42 -0.91
CA LYS A 51 10.24 -10.01 -0.23
C LYS A 51 10.89 -8.79 -0.88
N GLN A 52 10.76 -8.61 -2.20
CA GLN A 52 11.16 -7.37 -2.87
C GLN A 52 10.36 -6.19 -2.30
N ILE A 53 9.04 -6.34 -2.12
CA ILE A 53 8.14 -5.35 -1.53
C ILE A 53 8.57 -5.00 -0.09
N ASP A 54 8.97 -5.99 0.71
CA ASP A 54 9.51 -5.75 2.06
C ASP A 54 10.80 -4.92 2.03
N ALA A 55 11.73 -5.24 1.11
CA ALA A 55 12.97 -4.49 0.94
C ALA A 55 12.71 -3.05 0.44
N ILE A 56 11.83 -2.89 -0.55
CA ILE A 56 11.44 -1.60 -1.11
C ILE A 56 10.79 -0.73 -0.05
N LYS A 57 9.91 -1.29 0.79
CA LYS A 57 9.33 -0.56 1.94
C LYS A 57 10.43 0.05 2.81
N GLY A 58 11.49 -0.71 3.12
CA GLY A 58 12.64 -0.21 3.88
C GLY A 58 13.45 0.88 3.14
N ILE A 59 13.64 0.73 1.83
CA ILE A 59 14.41 1.69 1.00
C ILE A 59 13.64 3.00 0.80
N ARG A 60 12.32 2.91 0.55
CA ARG A 60 11.43 4.05 0.27
C ARG A 60 10.91 4.72 1.53
N GLY A 61 10.94 4.03 2.67
CA GLY A 61 10.29 4.47 3.89
C GLY A 61 8.76 4.41 3.78
N TRP A 62 8.24 3.38 3.10
CA TRP A 62 6.80 3.21 2.99
C TRP A 62 6.14 2.97 4.34
N PHE A 63 4.90 3.42 4.46
CA PHE A 63 4.07 3.09 5.59
C PHE A 63 3.81 1.57 5.62
N GLY A 64 4.08 0.97 6.77
CA GLY A 64 4.03 -0.46 6.99
C GLY A 64 4.40 -0.79 8.44
N PRO A 65 4.36 -2.07 8.82
CA PRO A 65 4.55 -2.50 10.21
C PRO A 65 5.90 -2.03 10.76
N ASN A 66 5.93 -1.66 12.03
CA ASN A 66 7.17 -1.37 12.76
C ASN A 66 8.09 -2.60 12.79
N GLU A 67 9.39 -2.39 12.91
CA GLU A 67 10.38 -3.48 12.95
C GLU A 67 10.11 -4.48 14.11
N ASN A 68 9.56 -3.99 15.21
CA ASN A 68 9.17 -4.75 16.39
C ASN A 68 7.64 -4.86 16.55
N SER A 69 6.89 -4.80 15.44
CA SER A 69 5.44 -4.96 15.47
C SER A 69 5.03 -6.27 16.14
N VAL A 70 4.15 -6.17 17.14
CA VAL A 70 3.52 -7.35 17.77
C VAL A 70 2.37 -7.89 16.92
N PHE A 71 1.80 -7.07 16.03
CA PHE A 71 0.65 -7.42 15.21
C PHE A 71 1.05 -8.11 13.90
N TYR A 72 2.14 -7.67 13.27
CA TYR A 72 2.54 -8.18 11.96
C TYR A 72 2.75 -9.69 11.93
N PRO A 73 3.49 -10.32 12.88
CA PRO A 73 3.63 -11.77 12.90
C PRO A 73 2.29 -12.51 13.00
N ILE A 74 1.35 -12.02 13.82
CA ILE A 74 0.02 -12.63 13.98
C ILE A 74 -0.75 -12.60 12.65
N VAL A 75 -0.70 -11.48 11.92
CA VAL A 75 -1.31 -11.37 10.58
C VAL A 75 -0.64 -12.32 9.59
N GLN A 76 0.69 -12.47 9.63
CA GLN A 76 1.40 -13.42 8.76
C GLN A 76 1.03 -14.88 9.06
N GLU A 77 0.95 -15.26 10.33
CA GLU A 77 0.54 -16.63 10.72
C GLU A 77 -0.90 -16.94 10.25
N TYR A 78 -1.79 -15.95 10.30
CA TYR A 78 -3.14 -16.09 9.76
C TYR A 78 -3.16 -16.30 8.23
N LEU A 79 -2.40 -15.48 7.50
CA LEU A 79 -2.27 -15.62 6.04
C LEU A 79 -1.68 -16.98 5.65
N ALA A 80 -0.68 -17.45 6.40
CA ALA A 80 -0.08 -18.77 6.25
C ALA A 80 -0.98 -19.94 6.67
N ALA A 81 -2.21 -19.68 7.12
CA ALA A 81 -3.18 -20.67 7.63
C ALA A 81 -2.69 -21.42 8.89
N THR A 82 -1.71 -20.89 9.61
CA THR A 82 -1.25 -21.41 10.89
C THR A 82 -2.23 -21.05 12.02
N LEU A 83 -2.92 -19.91 11.89
CA LEU A 83 -3.98 -19.49 12.80
C LEU A 83 -5.35 -19.49 12.09
N SER A 84 -6.39 -19.83 12.84
CA SER A 84 -7.78 -19.60 12.43
C SER A 84 -8.17 -18.14 12.68
N LEU A 85 -9.22 -17.65 12.02
CA LEU A 85 -9.71 -16.28 12.23
C LEU A 85 -9.99 -15.97 13.72
N THR A 86 -10.61 -16.91 14.45
CA THR A 86 -10.91 -16.75 15.88
C THR A 86 -9.65 -16.70 16.74
N GLU A 87 -8.67 -17.56 16.45
CA GLU A 87 -7.39 -17.54 17.19
C GLU A 87 -6.60 -16.25 16.86
N THR A 88 -6.64 -15.79 15.62
CA THR A 88 -6.03 -14.53 15.19
C THR A 88 -6.66 -13.35 15.93
N THR A 89 -7.99 -13.23 15.98
CA THR A 89 -8.64 -12.11 16.67
C THR A 89 -8.36 -12.12 18.16
N LYS A 90 -8.39 -13.31 18.78
CA LYS A 90 -8.02 -13.49 20.17
C LYS A 90 -6.59 -13.01 20.45
N ARG A 91 -5.59 -13.45 19.67
CA ARG A 91 -4.19 -13.02 19.87
C ARG A 91 -3.97 -11.53 19.63
N LEU A 92 -4.69 -10.94 18.66
CA LEU A 92 -4.66 -9.50 18.44
C LEU A 92 -5.23 -8.75 19.66
N SER A 93 -6.35 -9.22 20.24
CA SER A 93 -6.91 -8.65 21.47
C SER A 93 -5.95 -8.81 22.65
N GLU A 94 -5.35 -9.98 22.84
CA GLU A 94 -4.38 -10.23 23.92
C GLU A 94 -3.16 -9.29 23.81
N ALA A 95 -2.65 -9.05 22.59
CA ALA A 95 -1.56 -8.11 22.35
C ALA A 95 -1.98 -6.65 22.67
N VAL A 96 -3.24 -6.29 22.45
CA VAL A 96 -3.77 -4.98 22.85
C VAL A 96 -3.87 -4.90 24.37
N ASP A 97 -4.43 -5.90 25.03
CA ASP A 97 -4.56 -5.98 26.49
C ASP A 97 -3.20 -5.85 27.19
N GLU A 98 -2.17 -6.54 26.69
CA GLU A 98 -0.80 -6.43 27.20
C GLU A 98 -0.30 -4.99 27.12
N LYS A 99 -0.49 -4.32 25.97
CA LYS A 99 -0.07 -2.92 25.80
C LYS A 99 -0.86 -1.95 26.70
N ILE A 100 -2.15 -2.20 26.91
CA ILE A 100 -2.97 -1.44 27.85
C ILE A 100 -2.46 -1.64 29.28
N SER A 101 -2.12 -2.87 29.67
CA SER A 101 -1.60 -3.17 31.00
C SER A 101 -0.24 -2.52 31.26
N GLU A 102 0.64 -2.47 30.25
CA GLU A 102 1.98 -1.89 30.37
C GLU A 102 1.95 -0.35 30.39
N ASN A 103 1.16 0.26 29.51
CA ASN A 103 1.31 1.67 29.15
C ASN A 103 -0.02 2.45 29.12
N GLY A 104 -1.13 1.83 29.54
CA GLY A 104 -2.48 2.39 29.42
C GLY A 104 -3.00 2.38 27.98
N VAL A 105 -4.25 2.86 27.80
CA VAL A 105 -4.95 2.85 26.50
C VAL A 105 -4.17 3.60 25.40
N ASN A 106 -3.45 4.66 25.76
CA ASN A 106 -2.62 5.43 24.82
C ASN A 106 -1.34 4.69 24.38
N GLY A 107 -0.99 3.58 25.04
CA GLY A 107 0.15 2.73 24.66
C GLY A 107 -0.13 1.82 23.47
N VAL A 108 -1.40 1.70 23.04
CA VAL A 108 -1.78 0.84 21.91
C VAL A 108 -1.54 1.57 20.60
N ASN A 109 -0.62 1.06 19.78
CA ASN A 109 -0.36 1.60 18.45
C ASN A 109 -1.27 0.94 17.41
N TYR A 110 -2.51 1.42 17.29
CA TYR A 110 -3.46 0.93 16.28
C TYR A 110 -3.02 1.22 14.84
N LEU A 111 -2.17 2.23 14.60
CA LEU A 111 -1.61 2.46 13.26
C LEU A 111 -0.75 1.28 12.83
N ASP A 112 0.08 0.74 13.72
CA ASP A 112 0.92 -0.43 13.45
C ASP A 112 0.10 -1.68 13.10
N LEU A 113 -1.05 -1.89 13.77
CA LEU A 113 -1.98 -2.96 13.42
C LEU A 113 -2.50 -2.80 11.98
N PHE A 114 -2.99 -1.62 11.62
CA PHE A 114 -3.55 -1.42 10.28
C PHE A 114 -2.48 -1.36 9.20
N TYR A 115 -1.29 -0.85 9.50
CA TYR A 115 -0.13 -1.00 8.62
C TYR A 115 0.25 -2.45 8.41
N SER A 116 0.16 -3.31 9.43
CA SER A 116 0.42 -4.74 9.28
C SER A 116 -0.54 -5.39 8.28
N ILE A 117 -1.83 -5.04 8.33
CA ILE A 117 -2.85 -5.53 7.39
C ILE A 117 -2.64 -4.95 5.98
N LEU A 118 -2.49 -3.63 5.87
CA LEU A 118 -2.35 -2.93 4.58
C LEU A 118 -1.03 -3.31 3.86
N HIS A 119 0.06 -3.46 4.59
CA HIS A 119 1.33 -3.93 4.02
C HIS A 119 1.24 -5.40 3.59
N SER A 120 0.52 -6.23 4.35
CA SER A 120 0.24 -7.60 3.90
C SER A 120 -0.58 -7.62 2.61
N ALA A 121 -1.55 -6.72 2.46
CA ALA A 121 -2.29 -6.57 1.22
C ALA A 121 -1.39 -6.17 0.04
N LYS A 122 -0.41 -5.28 0.22
CA LYS A 122 0.58 -4.95 -0.83
C LYS A 122 1.31 -6.18 -1.36
N ARG A 123 1.62 -7.14 -0.47
CA ARG A 123 2.40 -8.36 -0.78
C ARG A 123 1.59 -9.46 -1.47
N ILE A 124 0.26 -9.39 -1.50
CA ILE A 124 -0.59 -10.43 -2.09
C ILE A 124 -1.00 -9.97 -3.50
N PRO A 125 -0.62 -10.68 -4.58
CA PRO A 125 -1.04 -10.34 -5.92
C PRO A 125 -2.56 -10.16 -6.01
N TRP A 126 -3.03 -9.10 -6.69
CA TRP A 126 -4.46 -8.80 -6.85
C TRP A 126 -5.21 -9.90 -7.61
N THR A 127 -4.49 -10.69 -8.41
CA THR A 127 -4.98 -11.89 -9.10
C THR A 127 -5.19 -13.09 -8.15
N GLU A 128 -4.58 -13.09 -6.97
CA GLU A 128 -4.70 -14.14 -5.95
C GLU A 128 -5.74 -13.77 -4.90
N THR A 129 -6.97 -14.24 -5.09
CA THR A 129 -8.11 -13.75 -4.30
C THR A 129 -8.17 -14.27 -2.87
N ASP A 130 -7.53 -15.39 -2.55
CA ASP A 130 -7.66 -16.07 -1.25
C ASP A 130 -7.04 -15.27 -0.11
N GLY A 131 -5.80 -14.78 -0.30
CA GLY A 131 -5.11 -13.96 0.69
C GLY A 131 -5.87 -12.66 0.97
N HIS A 132 -6.35 -11.99 -0.08
CA HIS A 132 -7.19 -10.79 0.05
C HIS A 132 -8.50 -11.09 0.80
N THR A 133 -9.13 -12.23 0.51
CA THR A 133 -10.36 -12.66 1.20
C THR A 133 -10.12 -12.84 2.69
N LYS A 134 -9.03 -13.52 3.08
CA LYS A 134 -8.65 -13.66 4.49
C LYS A 134 -8.49 -12.30 5.18
N LEU A 135 -7.78 -11.35 4.57
CA LEU A 135 -7.59 -10.02 5.17
C LEU A 135 -8.92 -9.27 5.31
N VAL A 136 -9.82 -9.38 4.32
CA VAL A 136 -11.16 -8.76 4.36
C VAL A 136 -11.97 -9.36 5.52
N GLU A 137 -11.96 -10.68 5.68
CA GLU A 137 -12.62 -11.36 6.80
C GLU A 137 -12.06 -10.95 8.16
N LEU A 138 -10.75 -10.79 8.26
CA LEU A 138 -10.09 -10.29 9.46
C LEU A 138 -10.59 -8.88 9.81
N VAL A 139 -10.54 -7.94 8.87
CA VAL A 139 -11.01 -6.55 9.11
C VAL A 139 -12.50 -6.53 9.45
N LYS A 140 -13.31 -7.36 8.79
CA LYS A 140 -14.74 -7.51 9.09
C LYS A 140 -14.97 -8.00 10.52
N ARG A 141 -14.23 -9.01 10.98
CA ARG A 141 -14.32 -9.51 12.36
C ARG A 141 -13.85 -8.46 13.38
N LEU A 142 -12.78 -7.72 13.09
CA LEU A 142 -12.32 -6.64 13.97
C LEU A 142 -13.35 -5.50 14.08
N LYS A 143 -14.02 -5.16 12.98
CA LYS A 143 -15.09 -4.14 12.98
C LYS A 143 -16.32 -4.56 13.80
N THR A 144 -16.69 -5.82 13.67
CA THR A 144 -17.89 -6.40 14.27
C THR A 144 -17.48 -7.65 15.04
N PRO A 145 -16.92 -7.47 16.25
CA PRO A 145 -16.49 -8.58 17.09
C PRO A 145 -17.66 -9.52 17.38
N SER A 146 -17.37 -10.81 17.49
CA SER A 146 -18.36 -11.79 17.98
C SER A 146 -18.60 -11.59 19.48
N ALA A 147 -19.65 -12.23 20.02
CA ALA A 147 -19.94 -12.15 21.46
C ALA A 147 -18.81 -12.70 22.36
N GLU A 148 -17.91 -13.50 21.79
CA GLU A 148 -16.76 -14.10 22.48
C GLU A 148 -15.49 -13.25 22.37
N ASP A 149 -15.47 -12.24 21.49
CA ASP A 149 -14.32 -11.37 21.27
C ASP A 149 -14.32 -10.18 22.25
N VAL A 150 -13.15 -9.82 22.78
CA VAL A 150 -13.00 -8.57 23.55
C VAL A 150 -12.99 -7.39 22.57
N ASP A 151 -13.90 -6.44 22.79
CA ASP A 151 -14.07 -5.29 21.90
C ASP A 151 -13.04 -4.18 22.15
N HIS A 152 -11.88 -4.30 21.51
CA HIS A 152 -10.88 -3.21 21.40
C HIS A 152 -10.94 -2.48 20.06
N PHE A 153 -11.67 -3.04 19.09
CA PHE A 153 -11.52 -2.71 17.68
C PHE A 153 -12.80 -2.14 17.08
N SER A 154 -13.90 -2.04 17.84
CA SER A 154 -15.11 -1.38 17.36
C SER A 154 -14.80 0.02 16.85
N GLY A 155 -15.34 0.33 15.67
CA GLY A 155 -15.02 1.56 14.98
C GLY A 155 -13.76 1.53 14.11
N ILE A 156 -12.90 0.51 14.24
CA ILE A 156 -11.59 0.37 13.57
C ILE A 156 -10.75 1.65 13.73
N PRO A 157 -10.25 1.94 14.95
CA PRO A 157 -9.58 3.19 15.26
C PRO A 157 -8.39 3.44 14.34
N ASN A 158 -8.21 4.67 13.85
CA ASN A 158 -7.11 5.04 12.96
C ASN A 158 -7.06 4.36 11.58
N TRP A 159 -8.05 3.54 11.18
CA TRP A 159 -8.08 2.96 9.82
C TRP A 159 -7.97 4.02 8.72
N GLY A 160 -8.79 5.08 8.82
CA GLY A 160 -8.79 6.15 7.81
C GLY A 160 -7.44 6.85 7.70
N MET A 161 -6.74 7.01 8.84
CA MET A 161 -5.39 7.58 8.89
C MET A 161 -4.37 6.62 8.25
N ALA A 162 -4.33 5.36 8.70
CA ALA A 162 -3.42 4.35 8.17
C ALA A 162 -3.59 4.14 6.66
N THR A 163 -4.85 4.08 6.20
CA THR A 163 -5.18 3.99 4.76
C THR A 163 -4.67 5.21 4.01
N ARG A 164 -4.93 6.42 4.52
CA ARG A 164 -4.49 7.65 3.86
C ARG A 164 -2.97 7.74 3.75
N GLU A 165 -2.25 7.31 4.78
CA GLU A 165 -0.80 7.28 4.82
C GLU A 165 -0.23 6.25 3.83
N VAL A 166 -0.75 5.02 3.83
CA VAL A 166 -0.35 4.01 2.84
C VAL A 166 -0.64 4.48 1.40
N LEU A 167 -1.71 5.26 1.17
CA LEU A 167 -1.98 5.85 -0.14
C LEU A 167 -0.99 6.95 -0.56
N ASN A 168 -0.21 7.51 0.38
CA ASN A 168 0.91 8.40 0.07
C ASN A 168 2.12 7.62 -0.50
N ASP A 169 2.16 6.30 -0.36
CA ASP A 169 3.13 5.42 -1.04
C ASP A 169 2.81 5.20 -2.52
N SER A 170 1.98 6.06 -3.13
CA SER A 170 1.61 5.95 -4.54
C SER A 170 2.81 6.16 -5.48
N PRO A 171 2.78 5.57 -6.69
CA PRO A 171 3.72 5.86 -7.75
C PRO A 171 3.86 7.37 -7.99
N GLY A 172 5.07 7.86 -8.24
CA GLY A 172 5.35 9.30 -8.42
C GLY A 172 5.44 10.13 -7.12
N ALA A 173 4.92 9.60 -6.00
CA ALA A 173 4.99 10.21 -4.68
C ALA A 173 5.97 9.44 -3.79
N GLY A 174 5.47 8.51 -2.96
CA GLY A 174 6.30 7.67 -2.09
C GLY A 174 6.95 6.49 -2.80
N ALA A 175 6.39 6.06 -3.94
CA ALA A 175 6.93 4.98 -4.77
C ALA A 175 7.44 5.46 -6.13
N GLY A 176 8.38 4.72 -6.70
CA GLY A 176 8.73 4.78 -8.11
C GLY A 176 7.77 3.97 -8.97
N TYR A 177 8.25 3.55 -10.14
CA TYR A 177 7.46 2.86 -11.18
C TYR A 177 8.01 1.46 -11.51
N SER A 178 8.88 0.89 -10.65
CA SER A 178 9.32 -0.49 -10.86
C SER A 178 8.15 -1.47 -10.73
N VAL A 179 8.24 -2.63 -11.38
CA VAL A 179 7.15 -3.63 -11.41
C VAL A 179 6.62 -3.98 -10.00
N PRO A 180 7.45 -4.28 -8.98
CA PRO A 180 6.96 -4.57 -7.64
C PRO A 180 6.30 -3.36 -6.95
N GLU A 181 6.71 -2.14 -7.28
CA GLU A 181 6.07 -0.92 -6.78
C GLU A 181 4.67 -0.74 -7.37
N VAL A 182 4.52 -1.00 -8.67
CA VAL A 182 3.24 -0.98 -9.38
C VAL A 182 2.30 -2.08 -8.88
N HIS A 183 2.82 -3.30 -8.69
CA HIS A 183 2.07 -4.41 -8.15
C HIS A 183 1.62 -4.13 -6.71
N ALA A 184 2.53 -3.70 -5.83
CA ALA A 184 2.17 -3.33 -4.45
C ALA A 184 1.05 -2.29 -4.40
N TRP A 185 1.11 -1.28 -5.28
CA TRP A 185 0.08 -0.26 -5.41
C TRP A 185 -1.27 -0.82 -5.88
N THR A 186 -1.25 -1.70 -6.88
CA THR A 186 -2.45 -2.34 -7.42
C THR A 186 -3.08 -3.28 -6.40
N ASN A 187 -2.26 -4.06 -5.70
CA ASN A 187 -2.67 -5.02 -4.68
C ASN A 187 -3.39 -4.35 -3.51
N VAL A 188 -2.86 -3.24 -3.00
CA VAL A 188 -3.54 -2.50 -1.91
C VAL A 188 -4.82 -1.83 -2.40
N ASN A 189 -4.88 -1.34 -3.65
CA ASN A 189 -6.12 -0.81 -4.23
C ASN A 189 -7.19 -1.91 -4.38
N TYR A 190 -6.80 -3.10 -4.83
CA TYR A 190 -7.71 -4.25 -4.91
C TYR A 190 -8.27 -4.63 -3.55
N PHE A 191 -7.41 -4.71 -2.52
CA PHE A 191 -7.84 -4.95 -1.14
C PHE A 191 -8.85 -3.88 -0.65
N LEU A 192 -8.55 -2.60 -0.86
CA LEU A 192 -9.45 -1.51 -0.45
C LEU A 192 -10.78 -1.55 -1.21
N ALA A 193 -10.77 -1.92 -2.50
CA ALA A 193 -11.99 -2.14 -3.27
C ALA A 193 -12.85 -3.27 -2.69
N ARG A 194 -12.21 -4.35 -2.18
CA ARG A 194 -12.91 -5.45 -1.51
C ARG A 194 -13.49 -5.04 -0.16
N ILE A 195 -12.78 -4.24 0.63
CA ILE A 195 -13.29 -3.66 1.89
C ILE A 195 -14.55 -2.83 1.62
N GLU A 196 -14.53 -2.03 0.55
CA GLU A 196 -15.65 -1.21 0.10
C GLU A 196 -16.84 -2.07 -0.38
N LYS A 197 -16.56 -3.11 -1.19
CA LYS A 197 -17.58 -4.05 -1.68
C LYS A 197 -18.34 -4.72 -0.54
N GLU A 198 -17.64 -5.08 0.53
CA GLU A 198 -18.22 -5.67 1.74
C GLU A 198 -18.87 -4.64 2.68
N ARG A 199 -18.76 -3.33 2.37
CA ARG A 199 -19.30 -2.20 3.15
C ARG A 199 -18.87 -2.22 4.61
N ILE A 200 -17.67 -2.72 4.91
CA ILE A 200 -17.19 -2.93 6.28
C ILE A 200 -17.14 -1.61 7.07
N LEU A 201 -16.82 -0.50 6.40
CA LEU A 201 -16.65 0.81 7.03
C LEU A 201 -17.90 1.68 6.96
N GLY A 202 -18.95 1.23 6.26
CA GLY A 202 -20.30 1.81 6.26
C GLY A 202 -20.49 3.24 5.74
N SER A 203 -19.43 4.04 5.51
CA SER A 203 -19.60 5.49 5.30
C SER A 203 -18.62 6.18 4.37
N LEU A 204 -17.63 5.50 3.81
CA LEU A 204 -16.85 6.08 2.73
C LEU A 204 -17.55 5.66 1.45
N GLU A 205 -18.12 6.59 0.69
CA GLU A 205 -18.23 6.33 -0.74
C GLU A 205 -16.85 5.92 -1.28
N PRO A 206 -16.73 5.15 -2.38
CA PRO A 206 -15.47 4.64 -2.93
C PRO A 206 -14.51 5.76 -3.40
N ILE A 207 -14.12 6.65 -2.49
CA ILE A 207 -13.44 7.90 -2.75
C ILE A 207 -12.00 7.64 -3.14
N TYR A 208 -11.41 6.59 -2.57
CA TYR A 208 -10.10 6.09 -2.98
C TYR A 208 -10.17 5.48 -4.39
N GLY A 209 -11.26 4.78 -4.73
CA GLY A 209 -11.52 4.33 -6.09
C GLY A 209 -11.69 5.48 -7.07
N LEU A 210 -12.40 6.54 -6.68
CA LEU A 210 -12.52 7.76 -7.47
C LEU A 210 -11.17 8.44 -7.68
N TYR A 211 -10.28 8.43 -6.68
CA TYR A 211 -8.93 8.95 -6.85
C TYR A 211 -8.13 8.11 -7.85
N ALA A 212 -8.16 6.78 -7.74
CA ALA A 212 -7.48 5.89 -8.69
C ALA A 212 -8.01 6.08 -10.13
N LEU A 213 -9.33 6.12 -10.31
CA LEU A 213 -9.98 6.36 -11.60
C LEU A 213 -9.63 7.73 -12.17
N ARG A 214 -9.62 8.78 -11.33
CA ARG A 214 -9.23 10.12 -11.76
C ARG A 214 -7.79 10.16 -12.24
N GLU A 215 -6.86 9.59 -11.45
CA GLU A 215 -5.44 9.58 -11.82
C GLU A 215 -5.22 8.86 -13.15
N ALA A 216 -5.79 7.67 -13.34
CA ALA A 216 -5.57 6.86 -14.53
C ALA A 216 -6.33 7.31 -15.78
N LEU A 217 -7.57 7.80 -15.63
CA LEU A 217 -8.50 7.95 -16.75
C LEU A 217 -8.86 9.39 -17.04
N GLU A 218 -8.80 10.28 -16.04
CA GLU A 218 -9.22 11.68 -16.20
C GLU A 218 -8.06 12.65 -16.34
N LYS A 219 -6.81 12.25 -16.05
CA LYS A 219 -5.63 13.07 -16.29
C LYS A 219 -5.02 12.77 -17.66
N ALA A 220 -4.51 13.82 -18.32
CA ALA A 220 -3.63 13.63 -19.47
C ALA A 220 -2.18 13.52 -18.97
N HIS A 221 -1.69 12.29 -18.82
CA HIS A 221 -0.30 12.08 -18.41
C HIS A 221 0.69 12.61 -19.46
N LYS A 222 1.80 13.13 -18.96
CA LYS A 222 2.97 13.62 -19.69
C LYS A 222 4.22 13.16 -18.95
N ASP A 223 5.37 13.17 -19.62
CA ASP A 223 6.65 12.94 -18.94
C ASP A 223 6.88 14.03 -17.89
N ASP A 224 7.36 13.62 -16.70
CA ASP A 224 7.76 14.55 -15.66
C ASP A 224 9.12 15.18 -15.96
N GLY A 225 9.20 16.49 -15.78
CA GLY A 225 10.48 17.15 -15.56
C GLY A 225 11.07 16.78 -14.17
N PRO A 226 12.34 17.11 -13.91
CA PRO A 226 13.02 16.77 -12.66
C PRO A 226 12.34 17.28 -11.38
N ASN A 227 11.49 18.30 -11.48
CA ASN A 227 10.80 18.95 -10.35
C ASN A 227 9.28 18.75 -10.37
N ASP A 228 8.74 17.99 -11.33
CA ASP A 228 7.28 17.83 -11.48
C ASP A 228 6.70 16.82 -10.48
N ALA A 229 7.53 15.92 -9.94
CA ALA A 229 7.15 14.90 -8.97
C ALA A 229 8.30 14.55 -8.03
N HIS A 230 8.00 13.95 -6.87
CA HIS A 230 9.02 13.42 -5.96
C HIS A 230 9.79 12.26 -6.58
N LYS A 231 9.11 11.49 -7.44
CA LYS A 231 9.68 10.44 -8.28
C LYS A 231 9.21 10.68 -9.73
N PRO A 232 9.98 11.41 -10.55
CA PRO A 232 9.63 11.65 -11.95
C PRO A 232 9.41 10.33 -12.70
N GLY A 233 8.37 10.27 -13.53
CA GLY A 233 8.10 9.16 -14.43
C GLY A 233 7.70 9.60 -15.83
N THR A 234 7.91 8.73 -16.79
CA THR A 234 7.41 8.86 -18.16
C THR A 234 5.89 8.69 -18.22
N VAL A 235 5.29 9.10 -19.33
CA VAL A 235 3.88 8.87 -19.62
C VAL A 235 3.52 7.38 -19.58
N ILE A 236 4.40 6.51 -20.08
CA ILE A 236 4.20 5.06 -20.15
C ILE A 236 4.22 4.46 -18.76
N GLU A 237 5.23 4.77 -17.94
CA GLU A 237 5.33 4.32 -16.56
C GLU A 237 4.11 4.72 -15.72
N LYS A 238 3.61 5.95 -15.91
CA LYS A 238 2.40 6.41 -15.23
C LYS A 238 1.16 5.62 -15.63
N TYR A 239 0.94 5.40 -16.92
CA TYR A 239 -0.19 4.57 -17.34
C TYR A 239 -0.06 3.14 -16.83
N ASN A 240 1.12 2.53 -16.93
CA ASN A 240 1.37 1.18 -16.40
C ASN A 240 1.14 1.10 -14.89
N ALA A 241 1.38 2.18 -14.15
CA ALA A 241 1.17 2.20 -12.71
C ALA A 241 -0.28 2.48 -12.27
N TYR A 242 -0.96 3.42 -12.92
CA TYR A 242 -2.28 3.89 -12.46
C TYR A 242 -3.44 3.10 -13.07
N VAL A 243 -3.31 2.59 -14.30
CA VAL A 243 -4.39 1.87 -14.98
C VAL A 243 -4.77 0.57 -14.26
N PRO A 244 -3.83 -0.28 -13.82
CA PRO A 244 -4.19 -1.49 -13.08
C PRO A 244 -4.91 -1.16 -11.76
N ALA A 245 -4.41 -0.17 -11.01
CA ALA A 245 -5.05 0.29 -9.78
C ALA A 245 -6.49 0.80 -10.02
N ALA A 246 -6.74 1.53 -11.11
CA ALA A 246 -8.09 1.96 -11.46
C ALA A 246 -9.00 0.79 -11.91
N ALA A 247 -8.44 -0.16 -12.66
CA ALA A 247 -9.18 -1.30 -13.18
C ALA A 247 -9.68 -2.21 -12.06
N VAL A 248 -8.88 -2.48 -11.02
CA VAL A 248 -9.31 -3.33 -9.90
C VAL A 248 -10.53 -2.77 -9.15
N TRP A 249 -10.68 -1.45 -9.04
CA TRP A 249 -11.88 -0.83 -8.46
C TRP A 249 -13.13 -1.12 -9.30
N VAL A 250 -13.02 -1.02 -10.62
CA VAL A 250 -14.12 -1.35 -11.55
C VAL A 250 -14.46 -2.84 -11.49
N LEU A 251 -13.45 -3.70 -11.51
CA LEU A 251 -13.63 -5.15 -11.53
C LEU A 251 -14.25 -5.70 -10.24
N VAL A 252 -13.97 -5.06 -9.09
CA VAL A 252 -14.51 -5.46 -7.78
C VAL A 252 -15.90 -4.86 -7.54
N LEU A 253 -16.10 -3.56 -7.77
CA LEU A 253 -17.37 -2.90 -7.46
C LEU A 253 -18.43 -3.11 -8.54
N ARG A 254 -18.02 -3.14 -9.82
CA ARG A 254 -18.88 -3.34 -11.00
C ARG A 254 -20.19 -2.54 -10.93
N LYS A 255 -21.32 -3.25 -10.78
CA LYS A 255 -22.66 -2.70 -10.74
C LYS A 255 -22.85 -1.70 -9.59
N ASP A 256 -22.23 -1.93 -8.44
CA ASP A 256 -22.33 -1.02 -7.30
C ASP A 256 -21.73 0.36 -7.63
N LEU A 257 -20.62 0.39 -8.37
CA LEU A 257 -20.00 1.63 -8.82
C LEU A 257 -20.81 2.30 -9.94
N TYR A 258 -21.38 1.51 -10.85
CA TYR A 258 -22.25 2.02 -11.90
C TYR A 258 -23.51 2.66 -11.32
N GLU A 259 -24.20 2.00 -10.39
CA GLU A 259 -25.45 2.46 -9.77
C GLU A 259 -25.24 3.61 -8.77
N LEU A 260 -24.00 3.88 -8.37
CA LEU A 260 -23.69 5.02 -7.51
C LEU A 260 -23.87 6.32 -8.29
N GLU A 261 -25.02 6.95 -8.11
CA GLU A 261 -25.29 8.32 -8.57
C GLU A 261 -25.30 9.25 -7.36
N LYS A 262 -24.28 10.10 -7.24
CA LYS A 262 -24.12 10.97 -6.07
C LYS A 262 -23.40 12.27 -6.41
N ASP A 263 -24.08 13.39 -6.19
CA ASP A 263 -23.45 14.72 -6.21
C ASP A 263 -22.58 14.90 -4.95
N MET A 264 -21.31 15.22 -5.16
CA MET A 264 -20.31 15.46 -4.13
C MET A 264 -19.67 16.84 -4.29
N ALA A 265 -20.31 17.75 -5.04
CA ALA A 265 -19.86 19.11 -5.18
C ALA A 265 -19.85 19.82 -3.81
N PRO A 266 -18.81 20.63 -3.53
CA PRO A 266 -18.78 21.45 -2.33
C PRO A 266 -20.03 22.34 -2.25
N THR A 267 -20.69 22.35 -1.11
CA THR A 267 -21.88 23.21 -0.88
C THR A 267 -21.51 24.56 -0.29
N ASN A 268 -20.27 24.73 0.16
CA ASN A 268 -19.73 26.00 0.66
C ASN A 268 -18.24 26.16 0.31
N PRO A 269 -17.69 27.39 0.35
CA PRO A 269 -16.30 27.66 -0.04
C PRO A 269 -15.22 27.05 0.87
N ASN A 270 -15.56 26.68 2.11
CA ASN A 270 -14.62 26.12 3.08
C ASN A 270 -14.52 24.59 2.99
N GLN A 271 -15.36 23.96 2.17
CA GLN A 271 -15.36 22.52 1.96
C GLN A 271 -14.38 22.18 0.83
N GLY A 272 -13.46 21.24 1.08
CA GLY A 272 -12.61 20.68 0.03
C GLY A 272 -13.43 19.99 -1.07
N ASN A 273 -12.84 19.83 -2.24
CA ASN A 273 -13.49 19.15 -3.38
C ASN A 273 -12.79 17.82 -3.70
N PRO A 274 -12.97 16.78 -2.86
CA PRO A 274 -12.29 15.50 -3.06
C PRO A 274 -12.74 14.83 -4.36
N ALA A 275 -14.01 14.99 -4.74
CA ALA A 275 -14.60 14.37 -5.93
C ALA A 275 -14.35 15.12 -7.24
N ARG A 276 -13.56 16.21 -7.23
CA ARG A 276 -13.22 16.98 -8.45
C ARG A 276 -12.69 16.09 -9.56
N GLY A 277 -13.02 16.43 -10.79
CA GLY A 277 -12.50 15.81 -12.00
C GLY A 277 -11.01 16.03 -12.24
N GLY A 278 -10.42 15.13 -13.02
CA GLY A 278 -9.19 15.40 -13.77
C GLY A 278 -9.44 16.27 -15.02
N GLU A 279 -8.38 16.58 -15.74
CA GLU A 279 -8.37 17.48 -16.91
C GLU A 279 -9.35 17.07 -18.02
N LEU A 280 -9.58 15.78 -18.20
CA LEU A 280 -10.45 15.20 -19.23
C LEU A 280 -11.93 15.15 -18.79
N TRP A 281 -12.23 15.29 -17.50
CA TRP A 281 -13.60 15.35 -17.00
C TRP A 281 -14.10 16.80 -16.95
N LYS A 282 -15.20 17.08 -17.63
CA LYS A 282 -15.81 18.43 -17.71
C LYS A 282 -17.13 18.55 -16.94
N GLY A 283 -17.60 17.46 -16.32
CA GLY A 283 -18.82 17.45 -15.51
C GLY A 283 -18.57 17.88 -14.06
N LYS A 284 -19.57 17.63 -13.20
CA LYS A 284 -19.52 18.00 -11.78
C LYS A 284 -18.63 17.05 -10.97
N ALA A 285 -18.34 17.45 -9.74
CA ALA A 285 -17.67 16.57 -8.77
C ALA A 285 -18.67 15.54 -8.23
N GLU A 286 -18.87 14.46 -8.96
CA GLU A 286 -19.94 13.48 -8.69
C GLU A 286 -19.54 12.06 -9.10
N PHE A 287 -20.34 11.08 -8.68
CA PHE A 287 -20.49 9.81 -9.38
C PHE A 287 -21.73 9.88 -10.28
N SER A 288 -21.57 9.58 -11.57
CA SER A 288 -22.64 9.66 -12.56
C SER A 288 -22.39 8.72 -13.74
N LYS A 289 -23.44 8.40 -14.51
CA LYS A 289 -23.35 7.57 -15.72
C LYS A 289 -22.48 8.22 -16.79
N GLU A 290 -22.50 9.53 -16.87
CA GLU A 290 -21.66 10.31 -17.78
C GLU A 290 -20.17 10.14 -17.43
N ARG A 291 -19.84 10.16 -16.14
CA ARG A 291 -18.46 9.96 -15.66
C ARG A 291 -18.01 8.51 -15.87
N TRP A 292 -18.90 7.55 -15.61
CA TRP A 292 -18.69 6.14 -15.94
C TRP A 292 -18.42 5.93 -17.44
N ALA A 293 -19.20 6.57 -18.32
CA ALA A 293 -19.01 6.49 -19.77
C ALA A 293 -17.65 7.06 -20.21
N LEU A 294 -17.17 8.14 -19.58
CA LEU A 294 -15.81 8.63 -19.78
C LEU A 294 -14.78 7.56 -19.39
N TRP A 295 -14.87 6.99 -18.18
CA TRP A 295 -13.94 5.97 -17.71
C TRP A 295 -13.89 4.75 -18.65
N LYS A 296 -15.06 4.25 -19.08
CA LYS A 296 -15.17 3.15 -20.04
C LYS A 296 -14.48 3.50 -21.36
N LYS A 297 -14.76 4.68 -21.92
CA LYS A 297 -14.11 5.16 -23.14
C LYS A 297 -12.58 5.16 -22.99
N ARG A 298 -12.07 5.66 -21.86
CA ARG A 298 -10.63 5.75 -21.58
C ARG A 298 -9.96 4.40 -21.47
N PHE A 299 -10.53 3.43 -20.75
CA PHE A 299 -10.03 2.04 -20.77
C PHE A 299 -10.02 1.45 -22.20
N GLY A 300 -11.06 1.73 -22.98
CA GLY A 300 -11.17 1.29 -24.37
C GLY A 300 -10.12 1.87 -25.31
N GLU A 301 -9.62 3.08 -25.03
CA GLU A 301 -8.50 3.72 -25.71
C GLU A 301 -7.15 3.16 -25.24
N ILE A 302 -6.94 3.08 -23.92
CA ILE A 302 -5.69 2.64 -23.28
C ILE A 302 -5.32 1.21 -23.69
N ARG A 303 -6.28 0.27 -23.72
CA ARG A 303 -6.02 -1.12 -24.13
C ARG A 303 -5.46 -1.28 -25.55
N LYS A 304 -5.52 -0.23 -26.38
CA LYS A 304 -5.04 -0.21 -27.77
C LYS A 304 -3.68 0.49 -27.92
N GLN A 305 -3.11 1.04 -26.86
CA GLN A 305 -1.82 1.75 -26.90
C GLN A 305 -0.69 0.72 -26.83
N GLU A 306 -0.05 0.43 -27.97
CA GLU A 306 0.93 -0.65 -28.09
C GLU A 306 2.23 -0.42 -27.31
N GLU A 307 2.48 0.82 -26.90
CA GLU A 307 3.64 1.20 -26.10
C GLU A 307 3.49 0.84 -24.61
N LEU A 308 2.27 0.54 -24.16
CA LEU A 308 2.00 0.11 -22.78
C LEU A 308 2.29 -1.38 -22.58
N ASP A 309 2.56 -1.74 -21.33
CA ASP A 309 2.84 -3.12 -20.98
C ASP A 309 1.63 -4.01 -21.27
N GLN A 310 1.90 -5.27 -21.63
CA GLN A 310 0.85 -6.24 -21.97
C GLN A 310 -0.16 -6.38 -20.83
N GLU A 311 0.32 -6.48 -19.58
CA GLU A 311 -0.53 -6.57 -18.39
C GLU A 311 -1.47 -5.36 -18.25
N THR A 312 -0.95 -4.15 -18.44
CA THR A 312 -1.73 -2.91 -18.42
C THR A 312 -2.84 -2.92 -19.47
N ARG A 313 -2.52 -3.35 -20.70
CA ARG A 313 -3.51 -3.44 -21.78
C ARG A 313 -4.56 -4.51 -21.50
N ASP A 314 -4.15 -5.64 -20.92
CA ASP A 314 -5.03 -6.75 -20.59
C ASP A 314 -6.02 -6.37 -19.49
N ILE A 315 -5.55 -5.80 -18.38
CA ILE A 315 -6.44 -5.39 -17.29
C ILE A 315 -7.34 -4.21 -17.70
N ALA A 316 -6.86 -3.30 -18.58
CA ALA A 316 -7.70 -2.27 -19.18
C ALA A 316 -8.80 -2.86 -20.08
N ARG A 317 -8.50 -3.93 -20.83
CA ARG A 317 -9.49 -4.67 -21.62
C ARG A 317 -10.53 -5.33 -20.71
N GLU A 318 -10.10 -6.00 -19.66
CA GLU A 318 -11.01 -6.64 -18.69
C GLU A 318 -11.94 -5.62 -18.02
N ALA A 319 -11.40 -4.48 -17.57
CA ALA A 319 -12.21 -3.41 -17.01
C ALA A 319 -13.23 -2.87 -18.04
N PHE A 320 -12.80 -2.59 -19.28
CA PHE A 320 -13.71 -2.17 -20.35
C PHE A 320 -14.85 -3.16 -20.57
N GLU A 321 -14.54 -4.46 -20.64
CA GLU A 321 -15.52 -5.53 -20.88
C GLU A 321 -16.47 -5.70 -19.69
N ALA A 322 -15.97 -5.60 -18.46
CA ALA A 322 -16.80 -5.60 -17.26
C ALA A 322 -17.77 -4.41 -17.25
N MET A 323 -17.31 -3.23 -17.66
CA MET A 323 -18.18 -2.06 -17.79
C MET A 323 -19.22 -2.24 -18.91
N ASP A 324 -18.83 -2.84 -20.03
CA ASP A 324 -19.75 -3.15 -21.14
C ASP A 324 -20.84 -4.16 -20.76
N GLN A 325 -20.53 -5.11 -19.88
CA GLN A 325 -21.51 -6.05 -19.34
C GLN A 325 -22.53 -5.35 -18.43
N VAL A 326 -22.10 -4.36 -17.65
CA VAL A 326 -22.97 -3.61 -16.74
C VAL A 326 -23.88 -2.63 -17.49
N ASP A 327 -23.41 -2.06 -18.60
CA ASP A 327 -24.20 -1.14 -19.42
C ASP A 327 -25.35 -1.83 -20.18
N LYS A 328 -25.32 -3.17 -20.29
CA LYS A 328 -26.35 -3.93 -21.02
C LYS A 328 -27.63 -4.00 -20.16
N PRO A 329 -28.80 -3.65 -20.73
CA PRO A 329 -30.07 -3.60 -20.01
C PRO A 329 -30.58 -4.96 -19.52
#